data_AF-A0A6M2E615-F1
#
_entry.id   AF-A0A6M2E615-F1
#
_cell.length_a   1.000
_cell.length_b   1.000
_cell.length_c   1.000
_cell.angle_alpha   90.00
_cell.angle_beta   90.00
_cell.angle_gamma   90.00
#
_symmetry.space_group_name_H-M   'P 1'
#
loop_
_entity.id
_entity.type
_entity.pdbx_description
1 polymer ?
#
loop_
_entity_poly.entity_id
_entity_poly.type
_entity_poly.pdbx_seq_one_letter_code
_entity_poly.pdbx_strand_id
1 'polypeptide(L)'
;MGKVINNAITGIAFLAGICTAEFVGIGEEKPGSFDVIHTMAHEVAHLLGASHDGDKPVRTMPNRPGSEACPWQDGYMMSYIDGGAKHQRLSRLRGISCWNTGSGNEYIVEDAFPGQFLTDKEYCRRLFPTLTGIYPNTNHTLSSKCKMKCCYDSMLFGTKTCYTVDIPDYMSCGYQRSASSETA
;
A
#
# COMPACT_ATOMS: atom_id res chain seq x y z
N MET A 1 -10.56 -24.91 -13.20
CA MET A 1 -11.54 -23.88 -12.78
C MET A 1 -10.76 -22.72 -12.21
N GLY A 2 -10.58 -21.64 -12.98
CA GLY A 2 -9.90 -20.43 -12.51
C GLY A 2 -10.89 -19.61 -11.67
N LYS A 3 -10.53 -19.32 -10.42
CA LYS A 3 -11.30 -18.45 -9.53
C LYS A 3 -11.21 -17.03 -10.09
N VAL A 4 -12.35 -16.35 -10.23
CA VAL A 4 -12.37 -14.91 -10.51
C VAL A 4 -11.60 -14.22 -9.39
N ILE A 5 -10.46 -13.61 -9.73
CA ILE A 5 -9.67 -12.83 -8.80
C ILE A 5 -10.47 -11.55 -8.56
N ASN A 6 -10.84 -11.30 -7.30
CA ASN A 6 -11.46 -10.03 -6.97
C ASN A 6 -10.34 -8.98 -6.99
N ASN A 7 -10.24 -8.21 -8.07
CA ASN A 7 -9.21 -7.19 -8.29
C ASN A 7 -9.18 -6.08 -7.22
N ALA A 8 -10.12 -6.08 -6.25
CA ALA A 8 -10.18 -5.13 -5.14
C ALA A 8 -9.36 -5.57 -3.91
N ILE A 9 -8.91 -6.82 -3.83
CA ILE A 9 -8.17 -7.35 -2.67
C ILE A 9 -6.79 -7.77 -3.15
N THR A 10 -5.78 -6.94 -2.88
CA THR A 10 -4.37 -7.20 -3.22
C THR A 10 -3.64 -7.97 -2.13
N GLY A 11 -4.27 -8.24 -0.98
CA GLY A 11 -3.66 -8.97 0.14
C GLY A 11 -4.69 -9.63 1.07
N ILE A 12 -4.21 -10.61 1.86
CA ILE A 12 -4.99 -11.27 2.91
C ILE A 12 -4.08 -11.78 4.02
N ALA A 13 -4.48 -11.57 5.27
CA ALA A 13 -3.84 -12.14 6.44
C ALA A 13 -4.85 -12.59 7.51
N PHE A 14 -4.39 -13.50 8.38
CA PHE A 14 -5.14 -13.83 9.59
C PHE A 14 -5.04 -12.69 10.61
N LEU A 15 -6.19 -12.32 11.18
CA LEU A 15 -6.21 -11.33 12.25
C LEU A 15 -5.55 -11.88 13.52
N ALA A 16 -4.57 -11.16 14.05
CA ALA A 16 -3.79 -11.50 15.24
C ALA A 16 -3.08 -12.86 15.16
N GLY A 17 -2.65 -13.27 13.97
CA GLY A 17 -1.95 -14.54 13.75
C GLY A 17 -0.53 -14.58 14.31
N ILE A 18 0.08 -13.45 14.69
CA ILE A 18 1.41 -13.47 15.29
C ILE A 18 1.36 -14.25 16.62
N CYS A 19 2.16 -15.32 16.74
CA CYS A 19 2.16 -16.30 17.84
C CYS A 19 1.06 -17.40 17.79
N THR A 20 0.37 -17.59 16.68
CA THR A 20 -0.52 -18.76 16.47
C THR A 20 0.02 -19.66 15.36
N ALA A 21 -0.69 -20.73 15.00
CA ALA A 21 -0.32 -21.55 13.83
C ALA A 21 -0.65 -20.84 12.50
N GLU A 22 -1.48 -19.80 12.55
CA GLU A 22 -2.00 -19.02 11.44
C GLU A 22 -1.22 -17.71 11.22
N PHE A 23 0.10 -17.71 11.44
CA PHE A 23 0.98 -16.54 11.30
C PHE A 23 1.29 -16.18 9.84
N VAL A 24 0.29 -16.25 8.95
CA VAL A 24 0.47 -16.16 7.50
C VAL A 24 -0.33 -14.99 6.91
N GLY A 25 0.35 -14.20 6.09
CA GLY A 25 -0.24 -13.19 5.22
C GLY A 25 0.31 -13.30 3.81
N ILE A 26 -0.46 -12.87 2.81
CA ILE A 26 -0.11 -12.92 1.40
C ILE A 26 -0.46 -11.58 0.78
N GLY A 27 0.44 -11.04 -0.06
CA GLY A 27 0.19 -9.88 -0.92
C GLY A 27 0.50 -10.23 -2.37
N GLU A 28 -0.30 -9.72 -3.30
CA GLU A 28 -0.11 -9.84 -4.74
C GLU A 28 0.67 -8.62 -5.25
N GLU A 29 1.84 -8.86 -5.84
CA GLU A 29 2.66 -7.83 -6.48
C GLU A 29 2.58 -7.93 -8.00
N LYS A 30 2.62 -6.78 -8.67
CA LYS A 30 3.00 -6.73 -10.08
C LYS A 30 4.53 -6.72 -10.15
N PRO A 31 5.18 -7.72 -10.77
CA PRO A 31 6.62 -7.92 -10.61
C PRO A 31 7.48 -6.65 -10.76
N GLY A 32 8.15 -6.27 -9.67
CA GLY A 32 9.09 -5.15 -9.64
C GLY A 32 8.45 -3.77 -9.70
N SER A 33 7.14 -3.64 -9.49
CA SER A 33 6.46 -2.34 -9.31
C SER A 33 6.72 -1.76 -7.92
N PHE A 34 6.97 -2.61 -6.91
CA PHE A 34 6.95 -2.25 -5.49
C PHE A 34 5.59 -1.71 -5.00
N ASP A 35 4.50 -1.91 -5.75
CA ASP A 35 3.16 -1.40 -5.42
C ASP A 35 2.51 -2.13 -4.25
N VAL A 36 2.97 -3.36 -3.96
CA VAL A 36 2.46 -4.20 -2.87
C VAL A 36 2.98 -3.78 -1.49
N ILE A 37 4.01 -2.92 -1.38
CA ILE A 37 4.66 -2.64 -0.07
C ILE A 37 3.63 -2.15 0.96
N HIS A 38 2.75 -1.24 0.57
CA HIS A 38 1.67 -0.76 1.43
C HIS A 38 0.71 -1.89 1.82
N THR A 39 0.29 -2.72 0.86
CA THR A 39 -0.55 -3.89 1.12
C THR A 39 0.12 -4.87 2.08
N MET A 40 1.41 -5.16 1.91
CA MET A 40 2.13 -6.03 2.83
C MET A 40 2.16 -5.46 4.24
N ALA A 41 2.39 -4.15 4.39
CA ALA A 41 2.33 -3.49 5.69
C ALA A 41 0.94 -3.60 6.33
N HIS A 42 -0.13 -3.44 5.55
CA HIS A 42 -1.52 -3.63 5.98
C HIS A 42 -1.78 -5.06 6.48
N GLU A 43 -1.35 -6.08 5.71
CA GLU A 43 -1.55 -7.48 6.09
C GLU A 43 -0.69 -7.87 7.31
N VAL A 44 0.52 -7.33 7.43
CA VAL A 44 1.35 -7.50 8.64
C VAL A 44 0.68 -6.84 9.85
N ALA A 45 0.05 -5.68 9.68
CA ALA A 45 -0.71 -5.05 10.75
C ALA A 45 -1.89 -5.93 11.19
N HIS A 46 -2.59 -6.60 10.27
CA HIS A 46 -3.58 -7.62 10.61
C HIS A 46 -2.97 -8.76 11.43
N LEU A 47 -1.81 -9.31 11.04
CA LEU A 47 -1.12 -10.35 11.82
C LEU A 47 -0.76 -9.88 13.23
N LEU A 48 -0.38 -8.60 13.39
CA LEU A 48 -0.11 -7.96 14.68
C LEU A 48 -1.38 -7.68 15.50
N GLY A 49 -2.56 -7.82 14.89
CA GLY A 49 -3.86 -7.73 15.54
C GLY A 49 -4.62 -6.42 15.31
N ALA A 50 -4.20 -5.61 14.33
CA ALA A 50 -4.97 -4.44 13.93
C ALA A 50 -6.23 -4.86 13.16
N SER A 51 -7.39 -4.37 13.57
CA SER A 51 -8.61 -4.41 12.77
C SER A 51 -8.65 -3.23 11.81
N HIS A 52 -9.50 -3.31 10.79
CA HIS A 52 -9.81 -2.16 9.93
C HIS A 52 -10.30 -0.97 10.77
N ASP A 53 -9.94 0.25 10.36
CA ASP A 53 -10.35 1.45 11.09
C ASP A 53 -11.89 1.53 11.18
N GLY A 54 -12.43 1.87 12.35
CA GLY A 54 -13.88 1.94 12.58
C GLY A 54 -14.55 0.59 12.89
N ASP A 55 -13.83 -0.53 12.80
CA ASP A 55 -14.40 -1.85 13.10
C ASP A 55 -14.74 -2.03 14.58
N LYS A 56 -15.84 -2.72 14.83
CA LYS A 56 -16.23 -3.19 16.16
C LYS A 56 -15.34 -4.34 16.63
N PRO A 57 -15.22 -4.57 17.95
CA PRO A 57 -14.61 -5.77 18.50
C PRO A 57 -15.13 -7.05 17.82
N VAL A 58 -14.21 -7.91 17.38
CA VAL A 58 -14.54 -9.19 16.76
C VAL A 58 -15.06 -10.15 17.84
N ARG A 59 -16.30 -10.64 17.68
CA ARG A 59 -16.97 -11.49 18.69
C ARG A 59 -16.21 -12.77 19.04
N THR A 60 -15.52 -13.37 18.07
CA THR A 60 -14.73 -14.60 18.27
C THR A 60 -13.40 -14.36 18.99
N MET A 61 -13.02 -13.10 19.21
CA MET A 61 -11.81 -12.71 19.94
C MET A 61 -12.15 -11.78 21.12
N PRO A 62 -12.70 -12.33 22.22
CA PRO A 62 -13.10 -11.53 23.37
C PRO A 62 -11.92 -10.78 23.99
N ASN A 63 -12.20 -9.65 24.63
CA ASN A 63 -11.23 -8.74 25.29
C ASN A 63 -10.27 -7.98 24.34
N ARG A 64 -10.42 -8.12 23.02
CA ARG A 64 -9.74 -7.25 22.04
C ARG A 64 -10.66 -6.09 21.68
N PRO A 65 -10.26 -4.83 21.91
CA PRO A 65 -11.03 -3.71 21.40
C PRO A 65 -10.89 -3.67 19.89
N GLY A 66 -11.99 -3.38 19.19
CA GLY A 66 -11.92 -3.01 17.78
C GLY A 66 -11.25 -1.66 17.59
N SER A 67 -11.42 -1.11 16.41
CA SER A 67 -10.88 0.18 15.98
C SER A 67 -11.97 1.24 15.85
N GLU A 68 -13.13 1.11 16.54
CA GLU A 68 -14.25 2.08 16.50
C GLU A 68 -13.81 3.53 16.84
N ALA A 69 -12.76 3.69 17.65
CA ALA A 69 -12.21 4.99 18.01
C ALA A 69 -11.30 5.61 16.92
N CYS A 70 -11.02 4.87 15.84
CA CYS A 70 -10.20 5.27 14.70
C CYS A 70 -11.13 5.44 13.49
N PRO A 71 -11.52 6.66 13.09
CA PRO A 71 -12.46 6.87 11.99
C PRO A 71 -11.92 6.35 10.65
N TRP A 72 -12.71 5.57 9.93
CA TRP A 72 -12.37 5.07 8.58
C TRP A 72 -11.99 6.20 7.61
N GLN A 73 -12.67 7.35 7.74
CA GLN A 73 -12.49 8.53 6.89
C GLN A 73 -11.18 9.28 7.15
N ASP A 74 -10.48 9.00 8.24
CA ASP A 74 -9.18 9.64 8.50
C ASP A 74 -8.09 9.16 7.52
N GLY A 75 -8.31 8.02 6.86
CA GLY A 75 -7.45 7.53 5.78
C GLY A 75 -6.10 6.98 6.23
N TYR A 76 -6.06 6.36 7.41
CA TYR A 76 -4.88 5.63 7.87
C TYR A 76 -4.74 4.27 7.15
N MET A 77 -3.60 3.59 7.34
CA MET A 77 -3.24 2.37 6.62
C MET A 77 -4.31 1.26 6.68
N MET A 78 -5.09 1.20 7.76
CA MET A 78 -6.12 0.16 7.94
C MET A 78 -7.48 0.55 7.34
N SER A 79 -7.51 1.57 6.47
CA SER A 79 -8.67 1.96 5.68
C SER A 79 -8.35 2.02 4.19
N TYR A 80 -9.37 1.87 3.33
CA TYR A 80 -9.20 2.02 1.86
C TYR A 80 -9.26 3.48 1.40
N ILE A 81 -9.30 4.44 2.33
CA ILE A 81 -9.30 5.86 2.02
C ILE A 81 -7.85 6.34 1.98
N ASP A 82 -7.48 6.95 0.85
CA ASP A 82 -6.21 7.63 0.70
C ASP A 82 -6.19 8.93 1.54
N GLY A 83 -5.61 8.82 2.74
CA GLY A 83 -5.39 9.95 3.66
C GLY A 83 -4.09 10.71 3.43
N GLY A 84 -3.42 10.56 2.28
CA GLY A 84 -2.07 11.10 2.05
C GLY A 84 -1.03 10.37 2.89
N ALA A 85 -0.09 11.07 3.55
CA ALA A 85 0.89 10.40 4.43
C ALA A 85 0.26 9.59 5.56
N LYS A 86 -0.98 9.89 5.99
CA LYS A 86 -1.67 9.06 6.99
C LYS A 86 -1.85 7.62 6.51
N HIS A 87 -2.04 7.43 5.20
CA HIS A 87 -2.22 6.11 4.60
C HIS A 87 -0.99 5.21 4.80
N GLN A 88 0.18 5.79 5.10
CA GLN A 88 1.41 5.05 5.38
C GLN A 88 1.63 4.77 6.88
N ARG A 89 0.64 5.09 7.73
CA ARG A 89 0.76 5.00 9.19
C ARG A 89 -0.42 4.25 9.80
N LEU A 90 -0.15 3.59 10.93
CA LEU A 90 -1.21 3.02 11.75
C LEU A 90 -1.89 4.13 12.55
N SER A 91 -3.23 4.10 12.59
CA SER A 91 -4.05 5.03 13.39
C SER A 91 -3.76 4.89 14.89
N ARG A 92 -3.39 3.69 15.33
CA ARG A 92 -2.98 3.39 16.71
C ARG A 92 -2.10 2.15 16.81
N LEU A 93 -0.95 2.28 17.47
CA LEU A 93 -0.09 1.13 17.81
C LEU A 93 -0.62 0.40 19.04
N ARG A 94 -0.74 -0.93 18.96
CA ARG A 94 -1.19 -1.79 20.08
C ARG A 94 -0.53 -3.17 19.99
N GLY A 95 0.08 -3.63 21.08
CA GLY A 95 0.77 -4.93 21.12
C GLY A 95 1.22 -5.33 22.52
N ILE A 96 1.35 -6.64 22.74
CA ILE A 96 1.80 -7.28 23.99
C ILE A 96 3.28 -7.70 23.86
N SER A 97 3.92 -7.91 25.02
CA SER A 97 5.27 -8.44 25.27
C SER A 97 5.86 -9.45 24.27
N CYS A 98 5.08 -10.20 23.50
CA CYS A 98 5.57 -11.19 22.53
C CYS A 98 6.16 -10.57 21.25
N TRP A 99 6.05 -9.25 21.06
CA TRP A 99 6.81 -8.52 20.05
C TRP A 99 8.31 -8.47 20.35
N ASN A 100 8.73 -8.77 21.59
CA ASN A 100 10.14 -8.93 21.96
C ASN A 100 10.72 -10.26 21.48
N THR A 101 10.47 -10.64 20.23
CA THR A 101 11.23 -11.71 19.58
C THR A 101 12.36 -11.05 18.83
N GLY A 102 13.54 -11.01 19.46
CA GLY A 102 14.76 -10.60 18.78
C GLY A 102 15.01 -11.57 17.64
N SER A 103 14.91 -11.10 16.40
CA SER A 103 15.35 -11.89 15.26
C SER A 103 16.86 -12.05 15.38
N GLY A 104 17.37 -13.29 15.33
CA GLY A 104 18.81 -13.53 15.48
C GLY A 104 19.65 -12.93 14.34
N ASN A 105 19.01 -12.53 13.24
CA ASN A 105 19.59 -11.80 12.13
C ASN A 105 18.53 -10.85 11.53
N GLU A 106 18.80 -9.55 11.57
CA GLU A 106 17.99 -8.53 10.89
C GLU A 106 18.61 -8.28 9.50
N TYR A 107 17.79 -8.35 8.46
CA TYR A 107 18.19 -7.96 7.11
C TYR A 107 17.60 -6.59 6.83
N ILE A 108 18.39 -5.56 7.13
CA ILE A 108 18.02 -4.17 6.86
C ILE A 108 18.57 -3.80 5.48
N VAL A 109 17.68 -3.34 4.60
CA VAL A 109 18.07 -2.71 3.34
C VAL A 109 18.11 -1.21 3.59
N GLU A 110 19.31 -0.67 3.78
CA GLU A 110 19.53 0.77 3.98
C GLU A 110 19.66 1.49 2.63
N ASP A 111 19.17 2.73 2.58
CA ASP A 111 19.34 3.69 1.47
C ASP A 111 18.92 3.19 0.07
N ALA A 112 18.07 2.17 0.00
CA ALA A 112 17.54 1.64 -1.26
C ALA A 112 16.01 1.81 -1.33
N PHE A 113 15.57 2.75 -2.15
CA PHE A 113 14.17 3.12 -2.29
C PHE A 113 13.65 2.77 -3.69
N PRO A 114 12.38 2.32 -3.83
CA PRO A 114 11.82 1.93 -5.12
C PRO A 114 12.01 2.96 -6.24
N GLY A 115 11.90 4.26 -5.93
CA GLY A 115 12.05 5.34 -6.88
C GLY A 115 13.47 5.58 -7.39
N GLN A 116 14.50 4.99 -6.77
CA GLN A 116 15.87 5.00 -7.29
C GLN A 116 16.07 3.96 -8.41
N PHE A 117 15.28 2.89 -8.42
CA PHE A 117 15.39 1.78 -9.38
C PHE A 117 14.37 1.86 -10.52
N LEU A 118 13.42 2.79 -10.45
CA LEU A 118 12.33 2.93 -11.40
C LEU A 118 12.29 4.35 -11.97
N THR A 119 12.11 4.43 -13.30
CA THR A 119 11.62 5.66 -13.93
C THR A 119 10.10 5.72 -13.82
N ASP A 120 9.52 6.91 -13.88
CA ASP A 120 8.07 7.13 -13.94
C ASP A 120 7.38 6.29 -15.04
N LYS A 121 8.01 6.22 -16.21
CA LYS A 121 7.57 5.42 -17.35
C LYS A 121 7.63 3.92 -17.09
N GLU A 122 8.73 3.45 -16.51
CA GLU A 122 8.90 2.03 -16.18
C GLU A 122 7.89 1.60 -15.11
N TYR A 123 7.67 2.43 -14.10
CA TYR A 123 6.68 2.17 -13.06
C TYR A 123 5.27 2.06 -13.65
N CYS A 124 4.85 2.98 -14.52
CA CYS A 124 3.55 2.85 -15.21
C CYS A 124 3.43 1.57 -16.04
N ARG A 125 4.50 1.13 -16.70
CA ARG A 125 4.49 -0.13 -17.47
C ARG A 125 4.35 -1.36 -16.60
N ARG A 126 5.04 -1.39 -15.44
CA ARG A 126 4.94 -2.50 -14.48
C ARG A 126 3.58 -2.54 -13.80
N LEU A 127 3.01 -1.38 -13.49
CA LEU A 127 1.66 -1.28 -12.93
C LEU A 127 0.57 -1.75 -13.91
N PHE A 128 0.77 -1.57 -15.21
CA PHE A 128 -0.24 -1.88 -16.23
C PHE A 128 0.38 -2.68 -17.38
N PRO A 129 0.84 -3.92 -17.12
CA PRO A 129 1.63 -4.69 -18.09
C PRO A 129 0.82 -5.11 -19.32
N THR A 130 -0.51 -5.12 -19.23
CA THR A 130 -1.42 -5.45 -20.33
C THR A 130 -1.71 -4.26 -21.25
N LEU A 131 -1.33 -3.03 -20.86
CA LEU A 131 -1.61 -1.81 -21.61
C LEU A 131 -0.40 -1.37 -22.43
N THR A 132 -0.49 -1.54 -23.76
CA THR A 132 0.51 -1.02 -24.69
C THR A 132 0.47 0.49 -24.80
N GLY A 133 1.65 1.12 -24.83
CA GLY A 133 1.77 2.57 -25.03
C GLY A 133 1.43 3.41 -23.79
N ILE A 134 1.34 2.81 -22.59
CA ILE A 134 1.12 3.58 -21.37
C ILE A 134 2.30 4.52 -21.07
N TYR A 135 1.99 5.73 -20.63
CA TYR A 135 2.95 6.80 -20.35
C TYR A 135 2.58 7.59 -19.09
N PRO A 136 3.57 8.16 -18.38
CA PRO A 136 3.33 9.01 -17.23
C PRO A 136 2.80 10.38 -17.67
N ASN A 137 1.85 10.91 -16.91
CA ASN A 137 1.30 12.24 -17.10
C ASN A 137 1.05 12.85 -15.72
N THR A 138 1.75 13.93 -15.39
CA THR A 138 1.54 14.62 -14.11
C THR A 138 1.23 16.09 -14.34
N ASN A 139 0.41 16.65 -13.46
CA ASN A 139 0.13 18.07 -13.40
C ASN A 139 0.59 18.64 -12.05
N HIS A 140 0.58 19.97 -11.91
CA HIS A 140 1.08 20.62 -10.70
C HIS A 140 0.34 20.17 -9.42
N THR A 141 -0.99 19.95 -9.49
CA THR A 141 -1.82 19.53 -8.35
C THR A 141 -1.48 18.12 -7.85
N LEU A 142 -1.15 17.21 -8.77
CA LEU A 142 -0.73 15.85 -8.42
C LEU A 142 0.72 15.82 -7.95
N SER A 143 1.60 16.53 -8.66
CA SER A 143 3.00 16.74 -8.32
C SER A 143 3.17 17.31 -6.90
N SER A 144 2.30 18.24 -6.48
CA SER A 144 2.35 18.79 -5.12
C SER A 144 2.03 17.78 -4.02
N LYS A 145 1.40 16.67 -4.36
CA LYS A 145 1.07 15.55 -3.46
C LYS A 145 1.92 14.30 -3.74
N CYS A 146 2.96 14.44 -4.57
CA CYS A 146 3.76 13.33 -5.10
C CYS A 146 2.90 12.16 -5.63
N LYS A 147 1.87 12.51 -6.40
CA LYS A 147 1.05 11.59 -7.19
C LYS A 147 1.28 11.87 -8.68
N MET A 148 0.93 10.90 -9.52
CA MET A 148 0.92 11.08 -10.97
C MET A 148 -0.20 10.27 -11.63
N LYS A 149 -0.36 10.42 -12.95
CA LYS A 149 -1.22 9.53 -13.74
C LYS A 149 -0.40 8.64 -14.65
N CYS A 150 -0.84 7.40 -14.80
CA CYS A 150 -0.44 6.52 -15.90
C CYS A 150 -1.56 6.53 -16.93
N CYS A 151 -1.29 7.06 -18.12
CA CYS A 151 -2.29 7.26 -19.17
C CYS A 151 -1.96 6.42 -20.41
N TYR A 152 -2.99 6.00 -21.13
CA TYR A 152 -2.85 5.39 -22.45
C TYR A 152 -3.98 5.87 -23.36
N ASP A 153 -3.74 5.86 -24.66
CA ASP A 153 -4.72 6.26 -25.67
C ASP A 153 -5.39 5.00 -26.25
N SER A 154 -6.70 4.87 -26.04
CA SER A 154 -7.48 3.75 -26.54
C SER A 154 -7.73 3.90 -28.03
N MET A 155 -6.96 3.19 -28.86
CA MET A 155 -7.07 3.25 -30.33
C MET A 155 -8.47 2.85 -30.85
N LEU A 156 -9.20 2.02 -30.11
CA LEU A 156 -10.55 1.56 -30.48
C LEU A 156 -11.63 2.64 -30.32
N PHE A 157 -11.46 3.56 -29.37
CA PHE A 157 -12.48 4.55 -29.01
C PHE A 157 -12.01 6.00 -29.16
N GLY A 158 -10.73 6.22 -29.47
CA GLY A 158 -10.12 7.56 -29.52
C GLY A 158 -10.12 8.27 -28.16
N THR A 159 -10.28 7.53 -27.06
CA THR A 159 -10.39 8.09 -25.71
C THR A 159 -9.09 7.90 -24.93
N LYS A 160 -8.69 8.95 -24.20
CA LYS A 160 -7.57 8.90 -23.26
C LYS A 160 -8.06 8.41 -21.91
N THR A 161 -7.48 7.32 -21.42
CA THR A 161 -7.76 6.77 -20.08
C THR A 161 -6.55 6.94 -19.20
N CYS A 162 -6.75 7.35 -17.95
CA CYS A 162 -5.69 7.60 -16.98
C CYS A 162 -6.02 7.03 -15.61
N TYR A 163 -5.03 6.44 -14.97
CA TYR A 163 -5.10 5.95 -13.60
C TYR A 163 -4.20 6.82 -12.71
N THR A 164 -4.75 7.39 -11.64
CA THR A 164 -3.94 8.11 -10.65
C THR A 164 -3.23 7.10 -9.75
N VAL A 165 -1.93 7.30 -9.54
CA VAL A 165 -1.07 6.41 -8.75
C VAL A 165 -0.17 7.23 -7.82
N ASP A 166 0.23 6.63 -6.72
CA ASP A 166 1.28 7.18 -5.85
C ASP A 166 2.64 7.05 -6.54
N ILE A 167 3.46 8.10 -6.39
CA ILE A 167 4.85 8.08 -6.83
C ILE A 167 5.67 7.33 -5.76
N PRO A 168 6.46 6.31 -6.13
CA PRO A 168 7.28 5.58 -5.18
C PRO A 168 8.31 6.48 -4.48
N ASP A 169 8.64 6.16 -3.23
CA ASP A 169 9.62 6.91 -2.44
C ASP A 169 10.94 7.12 -3.21
N TYR A 170 11.49 8.32 -3.09
CA TYR A 170 12.67 8.85 -3.79
C TYR A 170 12.53 9.07 -5.31
N MET A 171 11.40 8.75 -5.93
CA MET A 171 11.15 9.15 -7.32
C MET A 171 10.81 10.65 -7.37
N SER A 172 11.31 11.34 -8.40
CA SER A 172 11.06 12.77 -8.58
C SER A 172 9.57 13.08 -8.73
N CYS A 173 9.05 13.98 -7.89
CA CYS A 173 7.69 14.51 -8.00
C CYS A 173 7.66 16.00 -8.40
N GLY A 174 8.76 16.59 -8.86
CA GLY A 174 8.82 17.97 -9.35
C GLY A 174 10.18 18.64 -9.15
N TYR A 175 10.24 19.97 -9.27
CA TYR A 175 11.50 20.71 -9.16
C TYR A 175 12.16 20.49 -7.79
N GLN A 176 13.30 19.78 -7.78
CA GLN A 176 14.10 19.44 -6.59
C GLN A 176 13.32 18.75 -5.45
N ARG A 177 12.24 18.02 -5.78
CA ARG A 177 11.45 17.26 -4.80
C ARG A 177 11.36 15.80 -5.22
N SER A 178 11.54 14.92 -4.25
CA SER A 178 11.28 13.49 -4.38
C SER A 178 10.17 13.06 -3.43
N ALA A 179 9.45 12.01 -3.80
CA ALA A 179 8.39 11.46 -2.96
C ALA A 179 8.98 10.90 -1.65
N SER A 180 8.25 11.09 -0.55
CA SER A 180 8.52 10.48 0.74
C SER A 180 7.21 10.19 1.46
N SER A 181 7.00 8.93 1.79
CA SER A 181 5.93 8.40 2.63
C SER A 181 5.89 9.02 4.02
N GLU A 182 6.98 9.64 4.48
CA GLU A 182 7.07 10.30 5.78
C GLU A 182 6.51 11.74 5.78
N THR A 183 6.50 12.42 4.63
CA THR A 183 6.25 13.88 4.56
C THR A 183 5.12 14.31 3.60
N ALA A 184 4.38 13.36 3.00
CA ALA A 184 3.38 13.60 1.95
C ALA A 184 2.03 14.22 2.40
#